data_AF-A0A1I7V3V6-F1
#
_entry.id   AF-A0A1I7V3V6-F1
#
_cell.length_a   1.000
_cell.length_b   1.000
_cell.length_c   1.000
_cell.angle_alpha   90.00
_cell.angle_beta   90.00
_cell.angle_gamma   90.00
#
_symmetry.space_group_name_H-M   'P 1'
#
loop_
_entity.id
_entity.type
_entity.pdbx_description
1 polymer ?
#
loop_
_entity_poly.entity_id
_entity_poly.type
_entity_poly.pdbx_seq_one_letter_code
_entity_poly.pdbx_strand_id
1 'polypeptide(L)'
;MSSGIQYKNGVLLYKVVPCSFYLFRLPHLAFMNIINAMTATEQCMTSLCSRRALSTIKTLRRRSEKIRIIASDRFVTIIRTGQQLPSQFANSSKPNESVIINGLSVFSVYSKDGAPVITRWAKRTLGAMELIEHVCSLFNEQVDTMVIEKNTDNLITLDCISLTVQERKFTWAELNRFIKHWMNGGSVRLRMLLVAVGAKREYNHREMFDGLNARRNVERKMIVSYRQKEYQFAHFFEVDSNGGLTAGFRFDSVAGLVRFGVWPSDTGKIIDLRLY
;
A
#
# COMPACT_ATOMS: atom_id res chain seq x y z
N MET A 1 3.91 12.57 33.17
CA MET A 1 2.83 13.44 33.69
C MET A 1 3.29 13.92 35.06
N SER A 2 3.49 15.21 35.28
CA SER A 2 3.76 15.73 36.63
C SER A 2 2.47 16.30 37.20
N SER A 3 2.06 15.77 38.33
CA SER A 3 0.94 16.26 39.11
C SER A 3 1.44 17.16 40.24
N GLY A 4 0.64 18.19 40.54
CA GLY A 4 0.90 19.10 41.63
C GLY A 4 -0.37 19.34 42.44
N ILE A 5 -0.19 19.52 43.74
CA ILE A 5 -1.27 19.85 44.68
C ILE A 5 -1.18 21.35 44.96
N GLN A 6 -2.29 22.07 44.78
CA GLN A 6 -2.39 23.50 45.08
C GLN A 6 -3.50 23.73 46.09
N TYR A 7 -3.21 24.41 47.20
CA TYR A 7 -4.21 24.78 48.19
C TYR A 7 -4.80 26.17 47.89
N LYS A 8 -6.13 26.27 47.77
CA LYS A 8 -6.82 27.54 47.52
C LYS A 8 -8.17 27.57 48.24
N ASN A 9 -8.45 28.66 48.96
CA ASN A 9 -9.71 28.89 49.68
C ASN A 9 -10.13 27.74 50.61
N GLY A 10 -9.18 27.14 51.34
CA GLY A 10 -9.50 26.04 52.25
C GLY A 10 -9.57 24.66 51.61
N VAL A 11 -9.38 24.55 50.29
CA VAL A 11 -9.54 23.31 49.53
C VAL A 11 -8.24 22.92 48.83
N LEU A 12 -7.82 21.65 49.02
CA LEU A 12 -6.74 21.01 48.28
C LEU A 12 -7.23 20.67 46.87
N LEU A 13 -6.67 21.31 45.86
CA LEU A 13 -7.00 21.08 44.46
C LEU A 13 -5.87 20.32 43.77
N TYR A 14 -6.19 19.15 43.22
CA TYR A 14 -5.30 18.42 42.32
C TYR A 14 -5.41 19.01 40.92
N LYS A 15 -4.35 19.66 40.44
CA LYS A 15 -4.35 20.30 39.12
C LYS A 15 -3.48 19.51 38.16
N VAL A 16 -4.08 19.03 37.09
CA VAL A 16 -3.35 18.56 35.92
C VAL A 16 -3.00 19.81 35.10
N VAL A 17 -1.75 20.26 35.20
CA VAL A 17 -1.24 21.33 34.33
C VAL A 17 -0.90 20.68 32.98
N PRO A 18 -1.42 21.19 31.84
CA PRO A 18 -0.98 20.72 30.54
C PRO A 18 0.46 21.17 30.32
N CYS A 19 1.42 20.32 30.66
CA CYS A 19 2.80 20.53 30.25
C CYS A 19 2.88 20.32 28.73
N SER A 20 3.10 21.39 27.98
CA SER A 20 3.52 21.33 26.59
C SER A 20 4.93 20.76 26.52
N PHE A 21 5.05 19.46 26.25
CA PHE A 21 6.35 18.85 25.97
C PHE A 21 6.76 19.24 24.55
N TYR A 22 7.65 20.23 24.43
CA TYR A 22 8.16 20.69 23.13
C TYR A 22 9.17 19.70 22.59
N LEU A 23 8.67 18.69 21.89
CA LEU A 23 9.45 17.61 21.29
C LEU A 23 10.68 18.12 20.49
N PHE A 24 10.52 19.22 19.74
CA PHE A 24 11.58 19.84 18.93
C PHE A 24 12.57 20.74 19.69
N ARG A 25 12.44 20.86 21.01
CA ARG A 25 13.38 21.62 21.88
C ARG A 25 14.29 20.71 22.70
N LEU A 26 14.16 19.40 22.56
CA LEU A 26 15.01 18.44 23.27
C LEU A 26 16.42 18.41 22.69
N PRO A 27 17.43 18.01 23.50
CA PRO A 27 18.73 17.65 22.98
C PRO A 27 18.62 16.58 21.89
N HIS A 28 19.46 16.70 20.87
CA HIS A 28 19.43 15.85 19.67
C HIS A 28 19.36 14.34 19.99
N LEU A 29 20.16 13.88 20.95
CA LEU A 29 20.20 12.48 21.36
C LEU A 29 18.89 12.00 21.99
N ALA A 30 18.29 12.82 22.88
CA ALA A 30 17.02 12.49 23.51
C ALA A 30 15.90 12.42 22.47
N PHE A 31 15.87 13.37 21.53
CA PHE A 31 14.85 13.37 20.49
C PHE A 31 15.00 12.21 19.52
N MET A 32 16.23 11.89 19.11
CA MET A 32 16.53 10.73 18.28
C MET A 32 16.11 9.41 18.97
N ASN A 33 16.33 9.28 20.27
CA ASN A 33 15.88 8.10 21.02
C ASN A 33 14.35 8.00 21.04
N ILE A 34 13.64 9.12 21.20
CA ILE A 34 12.18 9.15 21.12
C ILE A 34 11.69 8.73 19.74
N ILE A 35 12.23 9.31 18.66
CA ILE A 35 11.86 8.94 17.28
C ILE A 35 12.09 7.45 17.04
N ASN A 36 13.21 6.90 17.51
CA ASN A 36 13.53 5.49 17.32
C ASN A 36 12.70 4.55 18.21
N ALA A 37 12.14 5.06 19.31
CA ALA A 37 11.17 4.33 20.13
C ALA A 37 9.74 4.42 19.59
N MET A 38 9.42 5.44 18.78
CA MET A 38 8.13 5.56 18.11
C MET A 38 7.91 4.42 17.12
N THR A 39 6.67 3.92 17.09
CA THR A 39 6.17 3.06 16.01
C THR A 39 6.16 3.79 14.67
N ALA A 40 6.08 3.04 13.57
CA ALA A 40 5.95 3.63 12.23
C ALA A 40 4.70 4.53 12.13
N THR A 41 3.60 4.19 12.80
CA THR A 41 2.41 5.05 12.85
C THR A 41 2.72 6.36 13.55
N GLU A 42 3.32 6.34 14.73
CA GLU A 42 3.64 7.56 15.49
C GLU A 42 4.63 8.45 14.74
N GLN A 43 5.61 7.87 14.06
CA GLN A 43 6.51 8.59 13.16
C GLN A 43 5.74 9.24 12.00
N CYS A 44 4.82 8.50 11.37
CA CYS A 44 3.97 9.04 10.31
C CYS A 44 3.10 10.18 10.84
N MET A 45 2.41 10.01 11.96
CA MET A 45 1.56 11.04 12.54
C MET A 45 2.34 12.29 12.95
N THR A 46 3.48 12.11 13.60
CA THR A 46 4.34 13.23 13.98
C THR A 46 4.84 13.98 12.73
N SER A 47 5.11 13.27 11.63
CA SER A 47 5.56 13.89 10.38
C SER A 47 4.50 14.78 9.71
N LEU A 48 3.21 14.52 9.94
CA LEU A 48 2.09 15.31 9.40
C LEU A 48 1.90 16.64 10.15
N CYS A 49 2.52 16.81 11.32
CA CYS A 49 2.35 18.01 12.14
C CYS A 49 3.06 19.25 11.57
N SER A 50 4.18 19.08 10.84
CA SER A 50 4.87 20.19 10.16
C SER A 50 5.96 19.70 9.21
N ARG A 51 6.39 20.56 8.28
CA ARG A 51 7.58 20.32 7.43
C ARG A 51 8.85 20.04 8.23
N ARG A 52 9.03 20.73 9.38
CA ARG A 52 10.16 20.51 10.28
C ARG A 52 10.09 19.13 10.94
N ALA A 53 8.89 18.71 11.35
CA ALA A 53 8.67 17.39 11.91
C ALA A 53 9.01 16.28 10.90
N LEU A 54 8.47 16.39 9.69
CA LEU A 54 8.78 15.48 8.57
C LEU A 54 10.28 15.38 8.32
N SER A 55 10.96 16.52 8.12
CA SER A 55 12.40 16.55 7.86
C SER A 55 13.20 15.92 9.01
N THR A 56 12.82 16.19 10.25
CA THR A 56 13.55 15.67 11.41
C THR A 56 13.38 14.15 11.55
N ILE A 57 12.17 13.63 11.38
CA ILE A 57 11.92 12.19 11.44
C ILE A 57 12.66 11.47 10.31
N LYS A 58 12.61 12.00 9.09
CA LYS A 58 13.38 11.47 7.96
C LYS A 58 14.87 11.34 8.26
N THR A 59 15.43 12.33 8.95
CA THR A 59 16.88 12.42 9.20
C THR A 59 17.33 11.57 10.39
N LEU A 60 16.54 11.54 11.47
CA LEU A 60 16.95 10.94 12.75
C LEU A 60 16.45 9.52 12.98
N ARG A 61 15.45 9.09 12.21
CA ARG A 61 14.98 7.71 12.25
C ARG A 61 16.09 6.79 11.75
N ARG A 62 16.42 5.76 12.53
CA ARG A 62 17.27 4.66 12.09
C ARG A 62 16.59 3.94 10.92
N ARG A 63 17.37 3.57 9.90
CA ARG A 63 16.89 2.65 8.87
C ARG A 63 16.43 1.38 9.58
N SER A 64 15.12 1.20 9.63
CA SER A 64 14.52 0.01 10.19
C SER A 64 14.57 -1.13 9.17
N GLU A 65 14.33 -2.36 9.63
CA GLU A 65 13.84 -3.49 8.83
C GLU A 65 12.77 -3.04 7.81
N LYS A 66 12.75 -3.73 6.65
CA LYS A 66 11.88 -3.48 5.49
C LYS A 66 10.42 -3.27 5.91
N ILE A 67 9.88 -2.09 5.62
CA ILE A 67 8.48 -1.74 5.90
C ILE A 67 7.65 -2.12 4.68
N ARG A 68 6.59 -2.91 4.86
CA ARG A 68 5.67 -3.20 3.75
C ARG A 68 4.53 -2.19 3.74
N ILE A 69 4.28 -1.57 2.60
CA ILE A 69 3.17 -0.63 2.40
C ILE A 69 2.08 -1.34 1.60
N ILE A 70 0.86 -1.38 2.15
CA ILE A 70 -0.36 -1.74 1.42
C ILE A 70 -1.12 -0.46 1.10
N ALA A 71 -1.36 -0.20 -0.17
CA ALA A 71 -2.15 0.94 -0.61
C ALA A 71 -3.47 0.51 -1.26
N SER A 72 -4.52 1.33 -1.14
CA SER A 72 -5.76 1.21 -1.91
C SER A 72 -6.22 2.57 -2.43
N ASP A 73 -7.30 2.59 -3.21
CA ASP A 73 -7.98 3.83 -3.60
C ASP A 73 -8.66 4.56 -2.42
N ARG A 74 -8.64 3.95 -1.22
CA ARG A 74 -9.32 4.46 -0.02
C ARG A 74 -8.40 4.64 1.18
N PHE A 75 -7.31 3.89 1.30
CA PHE A 75 -6.48 3.91 2.50
C PHE A 75 -5.03 3.54 2.17
N VAL A 76 -4.11 3.93 3.05
CA VAL A 76 -2.72 3.46 3.05
C VAL A 76 -2.45 2.79 4.39
N THR A 77 -1.99 1.55 4.37
CA THR A 77 -1.69 0.76 5.56
C THR A 77 -0.20 0.42 5.56
N ILE A 78 0.43 0.57 6.72
CA ILE A 78 1.84 0.21 6.90
C ILE A 78 1.87 -1.11 7.67
N ILE A 79 2.27 -2.21 7.01
CA ILE A 79 2.39 -3.53 7.64
C ILE A 79 3.66 -3.57 8.50
N ARG A 80 3.54 -2.97 9.67
CA ARG A 80 4.36 -3.24 10.86
C ARG A 80 3.50 -3.16 12.13
N THR A 81 2.41 -2.38 12.07
CA THR A 81 1.53 -2.09 13.20
C THR A 81 0.10 -2.62 13.00
N GLY A 82 -0.26 -3.07 11.79
CA GLY A 82 -1.64 -3.43 11.44
C GLY A 82 -2.60 -2.23 11.36
N GLN A 83 -2.13 -1.01 11.58
CA GLN A 83 -2.93 0.21 11.57
C GLN A 83 -2.98 0.87 10.19
N GLN A 84 -4.14 1.43 9.86
CA GLN A 84 -4.44 2.02 8.55
C GLN A 84 -4.48 3.57 8.63
N LEU A 85 -4.20 4.24 7.52
CA LEU A 85 -4.41 5.67 7.29
C LEU A 85 -5.44 5.84 6.16
N PRO A 86 -6.75 5.89 6.47
CA PRO A 86 -7.80 6.08 5.50
C PRO A 86 -7.85 7.51 4.95
N SER A 87 -8.16 7.58 3.66
CA SER A 87 -8.62 8.77 2.95
C SER A 87 -10.13 8.67 2.76
N GLN A 88 -10.88 9.72 3.11
CA GLN A 88 -12.33 9.75 2.97
C GLN A 88 -12.79 10.99 2.20
N PHE A 89 -13.98 10.88 1.60
CA PHE A 89 -14.63 12.02 0.98
C PHE A 89 -15.22 12.94 2.06
N ALA A 90 -15.17 14.25 1.83
CA ALA A 90 -15.72 15.23 2.76
C ALA A 90 -17.27 15.17 2.79
N ASN A 91 -17.84 14.41 3.73
CA ASN A 91 -19.25 14.54 4.08
C ASN A 91 -19.41 15.55 5.23
N SER A 92 -20.41 16.42 5.09
CA SER A 92 -20.64 17.71 5.74
C SER A 92 -20.78 17.74 7.27
N SER A 93 -19.78 17.29 8.03
CA SER A 93 -19.70 17.54 9.48
C SER A 93 -18.36 18.16 9.88
N LYS A 94 -18.45 19.17 10.75
CA LYS A 94 -17.37 20.13 11.09
C LYS A 94 -16.05 19.41 11.44
N PRO A 95 -14.91 19.86 10.88
CA PRO A 95 -13.60 19.28 11.16
C PRO A 95 -13.07 19.71 12.54
N ASN A 96 -12.27 18.85 13.17
CA ASN A 96 -11.60 19.16 14.44
C ASN A 96 -10.26 19.89 14.20
N GLU A 97 -9.40 19.41 13.28
CA GLU A 97 -8.05 19.97 13.04
C GLU A 97 -7.59 19.79 11.58
N SER A 98 -6.76 20.71 11.06
CA SER A 98 -6.10 20.60 9.75
C SER A 98 -4.64 20.14 9.87
N VAL A 99 -4.19 19.34 8.91
CA VAL A 99 -2.80 18.87 8.75
C VAL A 99 -2.31 19.19 7.35
N ILE A 100 -0.99 19.27 7.16
CA ILE A 100 -0.38 19.54 5.86
C ILE A 100 0.23 18.24 5.32
N ILE A 101 -0.25 17.77 4.16
CA ILE A 101 0.24 16.58 3.47
C ILE A 101 0.71 17.00 2.10
N ASN A 102 2.01 16.84 1.81
CA ASN A 102 2.65 17.30 0.56
C ASN A 102 2.35 18.78 0.21
N GLY A 103 2.19 19.64 1.23
CA GLY A 103 1.86 21.06 1.04
C GLY A 103 0.36 21.36 0.92
N LEU A 104 -0.49 20.34 0.86
CA LEU A 104 -1.95 20.48 0.85
C LEU A 104 -2.49 20.47 2.28
N SER A 105 -3.24 21.52 2.64
CA SER A 105 -3.96 21.60 3.91
C SER A 105 -5.22 20.73 3.83
N VAL A 106 -5.30 19.69 4.65
CA VAL A 106 -6.41 18.73 4.68
C VAL A 106 -6.91 18.52 6.09
N PHE A 107 -8.22 18.26 6.22
CA PHE A 107 -8.80 17.99 7.52
C PHE A 107 -8.49 16.57 7.97
N SER A 108 -8.08 16.43 9.23
CA SER A 108 -7.84 15.13 9.87
C SER A 108 -8.81 14.92 11.02
N VAL A 109 -9.19 13.66 11.23
CA VAL A 109 -9.95 13.22 12.41
C VAL A 109 -9.16 12.11 13.08
N TYR A 110 -8.78 12.36 14.33
CA TYR A 110 -8.22 11.38 15.23
C TYR A 110 -9.35 10.65 15.95
N SER A 111 -9.36 9.32 15.88
CA SER A 111 -10.21 8.53 16.78
C SER A 111 -9.46 8.29 18.09
N LYS A 112 -10.16 8.44 19.22
CA LYS A 112 -9.60 8.16 20.55
C LYS A 112 -9.44 6.66 20.81
N ASP A 113 -10.11 5.81 20.02
CA ASP A 113 -10.27 4.38 20.30
C ASP A 113 -9.28 3.50 19.51
N GLY A 114 -8.12 4.05 19.12
CA GLY A 114 -7.14 3.33 18.29
C GLY A 114 -7.62 3.10 16.84
N ALA A 115 -8.74 3.71 16.45
CA ALA A 115 -9.23 3.67 15.08
C ALA A 115 -8.29 4.46 14.15
N PRO A 116 -8.25 4.10 12.86
CA PRO A 116 -7.27 4.62 11.94
C PRO A 116 -7.45 6.13 11.71
N VAL A 117 -6.35 6.86 11.48
CA VAL A 117 -6.40 8.32 11.29
C VAL A 117 -7.04 8.62 9.95
N ILE A 118 -8.13 9.37 9.97
CA ILE A 118 -8.89 9.70 8.77
C ILE A 118 -8.44 11.06 8.24
N THR A 119 -7.96 11.07 7.01
CA THR A 119 -7.70 12.29 6.24
C THR A 119 -8.84 12.52 5.24
N ARG A 120 -9.36 13.74 5.17
CA ARG A 120 -10.50 14.09 4.31
C ARG A 120 -10.02 14.80 3.06
N TRP A 121 -10.47 14.30 1.90
CA TRP A 121 -10.03 14.75 0.59
C TRP A 121 -11.23 14.98 -0.34
N ALA A 122 -11.11 15.96 -1.23
CA ALA A 122 -12.11 16.21 -2.26
C ALA A 122 -12.24 15.03 -3.25
N LYS A 123 -11.14 14.30 -3.50
CA LYS A 123 -11.14 13.06 -4.29
C LYS A 123 -10.37 11.99 -3.53
N ARG A 124 -10.98 10.81 -3.34
CA ARG A 124 -10.35 9.69 -2.59
C ARG A 124 -9.04 9.23 -3.23
N THR A 125 -9.02 9.08 -4.55
CA THR A 125 -7.80 8.63 -5.25
C THR A 125 -6.65 9.62 -5.10
N LEU A 126 -6.94 10.93 -5.15
CA LEU A 126 -5.93 11.96 -4.89
C LEU A 126 -5.41 11.81 -3.46
N GLY A 127 -6.30 11.73 -2.47
CA GLY A 127 -5.89 11.57 -1.09
C GLY A 127 -5.06 10.33 -0.81
N ALA A 128 -5.42 9.20 -1.42
CA ALA A 128 -4.63 7.99 -1.36
C ALA A 128 -3.24 8.18 -1.98
N MET A 129 -3.14 8.80 -3.16
CA MET A 129 -1.86 9.06 -3.83
C MET A 129 -0.95 9.97 -2.99
N GLU A 130 -1.48 11.05 -2.42
CA GLU A 130 -0.72 11.95 -1.54
C GLU A 130 -0.24 11.23 -0.27
N LEU A 131 -1.09 10.38 0.34
CA LEU A 131 -0.68 9.56 1.48
C LEU A 131 0.38 8.53 1.12
N ILE A 132 0.27 7.88 -0.05
CA ILE A 132 1.27 6.93 -0.55
C ILE A 132 2.60 7.66 -0.71
N GLU A 133 2.61 8.80 -1.38
CA GLU A 133 3.82 9.58 -1.61
C GLU A 133 4.44 10.04 -0.29
N HIS A 134 3.63 10.57 0.64
CA HIS A 134 4.11 11.00 1.95
C HIS A 134 4.75 9.84 2.73
N VAL A 135 4.08 8.69 2.80
CA VAL A 135 4.57 7.50 3.52
C VAL A 135 5.82 6.93 2.84
N CYS A 136 5.83 6.77 1.53
CA CYS A 136 6.99 6.27 0.77
C CYS A 136 8.20 7.19 0.97
N SER A 137 7.96 8.51 0.87
CA SER A 137 8.97 9.54 1.08
C SER A 137 9.51 9.51 2.52
N LEU A 138 8.64 9.39 3.52
CA LEU A 138 9.02 9.34 4.94
C LEU A 138 9.90 8.13 5.28
N PHE A 139 9.54 6.95 4.77
CA PHE A 139 10.25 5.71 5.09
C PHE A 139 11.38 5.39 4.11
N ASN A 140 11.48 6.11 2.99
CA ASN A 140 12.36 5.80 1.86
C ASN A 140 12.14 4.35 1.38
N GLU A 141 10.87 3.98 1.27
CA GLU A 141 10.40 2.66 0.84
C GLU A 141 9.37 2.84 -0.28
N GLN A 142 9.14 1.79 -1.05
CA GLN A 142 8.16 1.80 -2.13
C GLN A 142 6.94 0.93 -1.76
N VAL A 143 5.84 1.07 -2.49
CA VAL A 143 4.64 0.28 -2.25
C VAL A 143 4.90 -1.19 -2.55
N ASP A 144 4.65 -2.06 -1.59
CA ASP A 144 4.81 -3.51 -1.78
C ASP A 144 3.53 -4.10 -2.38
N THR A 145 2.38 -3.80 -1.79
CA THR A 145 1.10 -4.33 -2.23
C THR A 145 0.11 -3.21 -2.49
N MET A 146 -0.63 -3.31 -3.57
CA MET A 146 -1.72 -2.40 -3.89
C MET A 146 -3.01 -3.18 -4.08
N VAL A 147 -4.07 -2.78 -3.39
CA VAL A 147 -5.41 -3.39 -3.46
C VAL A 147 -6.38 -2.31 -3.90
N ILE A 148 -6.91 -2.39 -5.10
CA ILE A 148 -7.83 -1.40 -5.64
C ILE A 148 -9.22 -2.01 -5.61
N GLU A 149 -10.14 -1.37 -4.87
CA GLU A 149 -11.50 -1.90 -4.74
C GLU A 149 -12.30 -1.55 -5.98
N LYS A 150 -12.48 -0.26 -6.31
CA LYS A 150 -13.46 0.17 -7.31
C LYS A 150 -12.92 0.34 -8.71
N ASN A 151 -11.94 1.24 -8.91
CA ASN A 151 -11.49 1.53 -10.26
C ASN A 151 -10.05 2.03 -10.30
N THR A 152 -9.29 1.45 -11.21
CA THR A 152 -8.09 2.06 -11.80
C THR A 152 -8.30 2.05 -13.30
N ASP A 153 -8.08 3.19 -13.95
CA ASP A 153 -8.22 3.31 -15.39
C ASP A 153 -7.06 2.63 -16.14
N ASN A 154 -5.94 2.35 -15.45
CA ASN A 154 -4.80 1.70 -16.07
C ASN A 154 -3.93 0.94 -15.05
N LEU A 155 -3.65 -0.34 -15.32
CA LEU A 155 -2.73 -1.15 -14.52
C LEU A 155 -1.26 -0.72 -14.71
N ILE A 156 -0.95 -0.14 -15.87
CA ILE A 156 0.42 0.17 -16.33
C ILE A 156 1.10 1.25 -15.48
N THR A 157 0.33 2.17 -14.91
CA THR A 157 0.88 3.31 -14.15
C THR A 157 1.25 2.95 -12.70
N LEU A 158 0.97 1.72 -12.27
CA LEU A 158 1.11 1.32 -10.88
C LEU A 158 2.46 0.66 -10.65
N ASP A 159 3.21 1.16 -9.67
CA ASP A 159 4.51 0.62 -9.28
C ASP A 159 4.44 -0.09 -7.92
N CYS A 160 4.26 -1.40 -7.95
CA CYS A 160 4.19 -2.25 -6.76
C CYS A 160 4.64 -3.68 -7.06
N ILE A 161 4.89 -4.46 -6.00
CA ILE A 161 5.28 -5.87 -6.10
C ILE A 161 4.03 -6.75 -6.34
N SER A 162 2.93 -6.45 -5.64
CA SER A 162 1.69 -7.21 -5.72
C SER A 162 0.51 -6.28 -5.96
N LEU A 163 -0.30 -6.54 -6.99
CA LEU A 163 -1.48 -5.76 -7.33
C LEU A 163 -2.72 -6.64 -7.33
N THR A 164 -3.77 -6.21 -6.63
CA THR A 164 -5.09 -6.83 -6.68
C THR A 164 -6.15 -5.79 -7.05
N VAL A 165 -6.98 -6.07 -8.07
CA VAL A 165 -8.13 -5.22 -8.43
C VAL A 165 -9.41 -6.04 -8.32
N GLN A 166 -10.35 -5.61 -7.47
CA GLN A 166 -11.48 -6.46 -7.04
C GLN A 166 -12.77 -6.24 -7.84
N GLU A 167 -13.28 -5.01 -7.94
CA GLU A 167 -14.61 -4.76 -8.52
C GLU A 167 -14.56 -4.51 -10.03
N ARG A 168 -13.44 -3.99 -10.57
CA ARG A 168 -13.29 -3.75 -12.01
C ARG A 168 -13.04 -5.08 -12.74
N LYS A 169 -13.93 -5.38 -13.69
CA LYS A 169 -13.73 -6.46 -14.66
C LYS A 169 -12.91 -5.95 -15.84
N PHE A 170 -11.75 -6.56 -16.06
CA PHE A 170 -10.90 -6.27 -17.20
C PHE A 170 -11.35 -7.08 -18.42
N THR A 171 -11.26 -6.45 -19.58
CA THR A 171 -11.38 -7.12 -20.87
C THR A 171 -10.11 -7.91 -21.19
N TRP A 172 -10.23 -8.91 -22.05
CA TRP A 172 -9.07 -9.71 -22.50
C TRP A 172 -8.06 -8.85 -23.27
N ALA A 173 -8.53 -7.87 -24.03
CA ALA A 173 -7.68 -6.89 -24.71
C ALA A 173 -6.88 -6.01 -23.74
N GLU A 174 -7.48 -5.54 -22.63
CA GLU A 174 -6.75 -4.78 -21.59
C GLU A 174 -5.68 -5.64 -20.91
N LEU A 175 -5.99 -6.91 -20.61
CA LEU A 175 -5.01 -7.84 -20.04
C LEU A 175 -3.87 -8.15 -21.01
N ASN A 176 -4.18 -8.40 -22.28
CA ASN A 176 -3.16 -8.60 -23.31
C ASN A 176 -2.25 -7.36 -23.39
N ARG A 177 -2.83 -6.16 -23.46
CA ARG A 177 -2.06 -4.89 -23.47
C ARG A 177 -1.16 -4.76 -22.24
N PHE A 178 -1.66 -5.12 -21.06
CA PHE A 178 -0.88 -5.12 -19.83
C PHE A 178 0.29 -6.11 -19.90
N ILE A 179 0.05 -7.36 -20.34
CA ILE A 179 1.10 -8.39 -20.46
C ILE A 179 2.17 -7.96 -21.47
N LYS A 180 1.78 -7.43 -22.63
CA LYS A 180 2.71 -6.87 -23.62
C LYS A 180 3.52 -5.72 -23.05
N HIS A 181 2.90 -4.83 -22.27
CA HIS A 181 3.62 -3.75 -21.59
C HIS A 181 4.68 -4.30 -20.62
N TRP A 182 4.32 -5.29 -19.79
CA TRP A 182 5.25 -5.94 -18.87
C TRP A 182 6.41 -6.63 -19.61
N MET A 183 6.12 -7.39 -20.68
CA MET A 183 7.16 -8.07 -21.49
C MET A 183 8.22 -7.11 -22.02
N ASN A 184 7.84 -5.86 -22.31
CA ASN A 184 8.69 -4.79 -22.82
C ASN A 184 9.37 -3.96 -21.72
N GLY A 185 9.47 -4.48 -20.49
CA GLY A 185 10.14 -3.80 -19.37
C GLY A 185 9.25 -2.83 -18.59
N GLY A 186 7.94 -2.89 -18.81
CA GLY A 186 6.95 -2.21 -17.98
C GLY A 186 6.75 -2.87 -16.62
N SER A 187 6.28 -2.13 -15.62
CA SER A 187 5.93 -2.65 -14.29
C SER A 187 7.01 -3.58 -13.69
N VAL A 188 8.29 -3.20 -13.77
CA VAL A 188 9.46 -4.06 -13.48
C VAL A 188 9.48 -4.70 -12.09
N ARG A 189 8.86 -4.03 -11.10
CA ARG A 189 8.77 -4.50 -9.72
C ARG A 189 7.67 -5.55 -9.51
N LEU A 190 6.73 -5.66 -10.44
CA LEU A 190 5.59 -6.54 -10.29
C LEU A 190 6.02 -8.01 -10.25
N ARG A 191 5.48 -8.72 -9.26
CA ARG A 191 5.63 -10.16 -9.04
C ARG A 191 4.29 -10.87 -9.05
N MET A 192 3.23 -10.17 -8.66
CA MET A 192 1.89 -10.73 -8.54
C MET A 192 0.82 -9.77 -9.03
N LEU A 193 -0.10 -10.25 -9.85
CA LEU A 193 -1.30 -9.55 -10.27
C LEU A 193 -2.52 -10.47 -10.16
N LEU A 194 -3.57 -9.97 -9.51
CA LEU A 194 -4.88 -10.61 -9.42
C LEU A 194 -5.97 -9.63 -9.84
N VAL A 195 -6.73 -9.98 -10.87
CA VAL A 195 -7.77 -9.11 -11.44
C VAL A 195 -9.03 -9.90 -11.76
N ALA A 196 -10.18 -9.26 -11.62
CA ALA A 196 -11.45 -9.80 -12.10
C ALA A 196 -11.57 -9.64 -13.62
N VAL A 197 -12.21 -10.60 -14.26
CA VAL A 197 -12.54 -10.58 -15.69
C VAL A 197 -14.01 -10.91 -15.90
N GLY A 198 -14.47 -10.76 -17.14
CA GLY A 198 -15.79 -11.20 -17.58
C GLY A 198 -16.05 -12.69 -17.31
N ALA A 199 -17.32 -13.10 -17.42
CA ALA A 199 -17.70 -14.49 -17.22
C ALA A 199 -17.03 -15.42 -18.26
N LYS A 200 -16.98 -16.73 -18.01
CA LYS A 200 -16.37 -17.70 -18.95
C LYS A 200 -16.92 -17.60 -20.39
N ARG A 201 -18.20 -17.26 -20.55
CA ARG A 201 -18.85 -17.05 -21.86
C ARG A 201 -18.30 -15.83 -22.62
N GLU A 202 -17.74 -14.87 -21.91
CA GLU A 202 -17.09 -13.67 -22.44
C GLU A 202 -15.60 -13.92 -22.70
N TYR A 203 -15.10 -15.15 -22.51
CA TYR A 203 -13.72 -15.52 -22.81
C TYR A 203 -13.40 -15.33 -24.29
N ASN A 204 -12.46 -14.44 -24.59
CA ASN A 204 -11.99 -14.20 -25.95
C ASN A 204 -10.51 -14.61 -26.09
N HIS A 205 -10.29 -15.82 -26.59
CA HIS A 205 -8.95 -16.35 -26.82
C HIS A 205 -8.15 -15.48 -27.81
N ARG A 206 -8.81 -15.00 -28.87
CA ARG A 206 -8.14 -14.19 -29.89
C ARG A 206 -7.62 -12.89 -29.30
N GLU A 207 -8.46 -12.14 -28.60
CA GLU A 207 -8.04 -10.89 -27.94
C GLU A 207 -6.98 -11.13 -26.86
N MET A 208 -7.10 -12.21 -26.09
CA MET A 208 -6.14 -12.50 -25.03
C MET A 208 -4.74 -12.79 -25.57
N PHE A 209 -4.63 -13.53 -26.67
CA PHE A 209 -3.35 -14.04 -27.19
C PHE A 209 -2.85 -13.34 -28.45
N ASP A 210 -3.61 -12.41 -29.02
CA ASP A 210 -3.19 -11.65 -30.20
C ASP A 210 -1.81 -11.04 -29.99
N GLY A 211 -0.84 -11.37 -30.85
CA GLY A 211 0.55 -10.90 -30.73
C GLY A 211 1.29 -11.29 -29.45
N LEU A 212 0.83 -12.30 -28.69
CA LEU A 212 1.55 -12.88 -27.56
C LEU A 212 2.11 -14.24 -27.93
N ASN A 213 3.42 -14.43 -27.75
CA ASN A 213 4.09 -15.72 -27.87
C ASN A 213 3.90 -16.56 -26.59
N ALA A 214 2.65 -16.76 -26.18
CA ALA A 214 2.32 -17.48 -24.97
C ALA A 214 2.44 -18.99 -25.19
N ARG A 215 3.20 -19.67 -24.32
CA ARG A 215 3.36 -21.13 -24.35
C ARG A 215 2.54 -21.77 -23.24
N ARG A 216 1.90 -22.91 -23.53
CA ARG A 216 1.20 -23.68 -22.50
C ARG A 216 2.21 -24.47 -21.68
N ASN A 217 2.17 -24.31 -20.36
CA ASN A 217 2.95 -25.10 -19.41
C ASN A 217 2.05 -26.14 -18.72
N VAL A 218 2.45 -27.41 -18.80
CA VAL A 218 1.76 -28.54 -18.15
C VAL A 218 2.60 -29.25 -17.08
N GLU A 219 3.89 -28.91 -16.96
CA GLU A 219 4.81 -29.60 -16.05
C GLU A 219 5.05 -28.85 -14.75
N ARG A 220 5.07 -27.51 -14.80
CA ARG A 220 5.39 -26.68 -13.66
C ARG A 220 4.16 -26.43 -12.80
N LYS A 221 4.42 -26.20 -11.51
CA LYS A 221 3.41 -25.83 -10.51
C LYS A 221 3.72 -24.45 -9.96
N MET A 222 2.70 -23.61 -9.89
CA MET A 222 2.76 -22.26 -9.35
C MET A 222 2.02 -22.23 -8.01
N ILE A 223 2.71 -21.82 -6.95
CA ILE A 223 2.17 -21.65 -5.60
C ILE A 223 1.97 -20.16 -5.36
N VAL A 224 0.77 -19.77 -4.95
CA VAL A 224 0.45 -18.38 -4.60
C VAL A 224 -0.28 -18.35 -3.27
N SER A 225 -0.13 -17.25 -2.54
CA SER A 225 -0.97 -16.95 -1.37
C SER A 225 -1.90 -15.79 -1.70
N TYR A 226 -3.19 -15.95 -1.39
CA TYR A 226 -4.17 -14.89 -1.48
C TYR A 226 -5.08 -14.93 -0.25
N ARG A 227 -5.25 -13.78 0.43
CA ARG A 227 -5.98 -13.67 1.71
C ARG A 227 -5.57 -14.76 2.72
N GLN A 228 -4.25 -14.98 2.84
CA GLN A 228 -3.64 -15.99 3.72
C GLN A 228 -4.03 -17.45 3.41
N LYS A 229 -4.65 -17.71 2.25
CA LYS A 229 -4.90 -19.05 1.74
C LYS A 229 -3.94 -19.37 0.61
N GLU A 230 -3.39 -20.56 0.65
CA GLU A 230 -2.48 -21.05 -0.38
C GLU A 230 -3.24 -21.75 -1.50
N TYR A 231 -2.82 -21.47 -2.72
CA TYR A 231 -3.37 -22.07 -3.92
C TYR A 231 -2.23 -22.60 -4.77
N GLN A 232 -2.42 -23.80 -5.32
CA GLN A 232 -1.50 -24.39 -6.27
C GLN A 232 -2.17 -24.49 -7.63
N PHE A 233 -1.47 -24.02 -8.66
CA PHE A 233 -1.95 -24.02 -10.03
C PHE A 233 -0.97 -24.78 -10.93
N ALA A 234 -1.50 -25.78 -11.62
CA ALA A 234 -0.89 -26.37 -12.82
C ALA A 234 -1.63 -25.85 -14.07
N HIS A 235 -1.14 -26.19 -15.26
CA HIS A 235 -1.80 -25.88 -16.53
C HIS A 235 -2.06 -24.37 -16.72
N PHE A 236 -0.99 -23.61 -16.89
CA PHE A 236 -1.02 -22.16 -17.11
C PHE A 236 -0.27 -21.80 -18.40
N PHE A 237 -0.39 -20.55 -18.82
CA PHE A 237 0.37 -20.02 -19.95
C PHE A 237 1.59 -19.25 -19.43
N GLU A 238 2.71 -19.35 -20.13
CA GLU A 238 3.92 -18.57 -19.85
C GLU A 238 4.22 -17.61 -21.00
N VAL A 239 4.80 -16.47 -20.65
CA VAL A 239 5.41 -15.50 -21.56
C VAL A 239 6.73 -15.04 -20.96
N ASP A 240 7.71 -14.73 -21.80
CA ASP A 240 8.98 -14.18 -21.34
C ASP A 240 9.03 -12.67 -21.59
N SER A 241 9.68 -11.97 -20.68
CA SER A 241 10.13 -10.60 -20.91
C SER A 241 11.52 -10.57 -21.54
N ASN A 242 11.87 -9.42 -22.10
CA ASN A 242 13.22 -9.19 -22.62
C ASN A 242 14.31 -9.12 -21.51
N GLY A 243 13.91 -9.10 -20.24
CA GLY A 243 14.79 -8.93 -19.08
C GLY A 243 15.18 -10.21 -18.34
N GLY A 244 14.98 -11.40 -18.93
CA GLY A 244 15.28 -12.68 -18.27
C GLY A 244 14.30 -13.08 -17.17
N LEU A 245 13.09 -12.51 -17.20
CA LEU A 245 11.98 -12.91 -16.34
C LEU A 245 10.92 -13.63 -17.17
N THR A 246 10.30 -14.64 -16.56
CA THR A 246 9.13 -15.34 -17.09
C THR A 246 7.91 -14.97 -16.26
N ALA A 247 6.78 -14.77 -16.92
CA ALA A 247 5.50 -14.64 -16.26
C ALA A 247 4.57 -15.80 -16.63
N GLY A 248 3.84 -16.29 -15.65
CA GLY A 248 2.77 -17.26 -15.81
C GLY A 248 1.42 -16.65 -15.54
N PHE A 249 0.42 -17.01 -16.32
CA PHE A 249 -0.95 -16.60 -16.06
C PHE A 249 -1.98 -17.68 -16.33
N ARG A 250 -3.05 -17.63 -15.54
CA ARG A 250 -4.17 -18.56 -15.61
C ARG A 250 -5.48 -17.85 -15.33
N PHE A 251 -6.49 -18.20 -16.11
CA PHE A 251 -7.88 -17.84 -15.85
C PHE A 251 -8.57 -18.93 -15.04
N ASP A 252 -9.19 -18.53 -13.93
CA ASP A 252 -10.08 -19.33 -13.13
C ASP A 252 -11.52 -19.00 -13.49
N SER A 253 -12.14 -19.86 -14.28
CA SER A 253 -13.49 -19.63 -14.79
C SER A 253 -14.59 -19.69 -13.73
N VAL A 254 -14.32 -20.35 -12.59
CA VAL A 254 -15.27 -20.45 -11.48
C VAL A 254 -15.23 -19.17 -10.66
N ALA A 255 -14.03 -18.69 -10.36
CA ALA A 255 -13.85 -17.45 -9.60
C ALA A 255 -14.03 -16.18 -10.44
N GLY A 256 -13.92 -16.27 -11.77
CA GLY A 256 -13.91 -15.10 -12.65
C GLY A 256 -12.64 -14.25 -12.49
N LEU A 257 -11.51 -14.89 -12.15
CA LEU A 257 -10.26 -14.22 -11.80
C LEU A 257 -9.13 -14.65 -12.73
N VAL A 258 -8.28 -13.69 -13.11
CA VAL A 258 -6.98 -13.96 -13.74
C VAL A 258 -5.89 -13.74 -12.71
N ARG A 259 -5.01 -14.73 -12.61
CA ARG A 259 -3.77 -14.67 -11.84
C ARG A 259 -2.61 -14.55 -12.80
N PHE A 260 -1.71 -13.63 -12.52
CA PHE A 260 -0.48 -13.41 -13.24
C PHE A 260 0.67 -13.32 -12.23
N GLY A 261 1.70 -14.12 -12.40
CA GLY A 261 2.85 -14.21 -11.51
C GLY A 261 4.15 -14.10 -12.29
N VAL A 262 5.18 -13.50 -11.70
CA VAL A 262 6.48 -13.25 -12.35
C VAL A 262 7.63 -13.82 -11.52
N TRP A 263 8.57 -14.48 -12.20
CA TRP A 263 9.73 -15.11 -11.57
C TRP A 263 10.96 -15.11 -12.52
N PRO A 264 12.18 -15.34 -12.01
CA PRO A 264 13.39 -15.52 -12.83
C PRO A 264 13.27 -16.71 -13.79
N SER A 265 13.63 -16.55 -15.07
CA SER A 265 13.40 -17.59 -16.09
C SER A 265 14.07 -18.94 -15.83
N ASP A 266 15.13 -18.97 -15.03
CA ASP A 266 15.87 -20.15 -14.59
C ASP A 266 15.20 -20.92 -13.43
N THR A 267 14.05 -20.44 -12.93
CA THR A 267 13.30 -21.11 -11.87
C THR A 267 12.88 -22.53 -12.29
N GLY A 268 13.05 -23.49 -11.37
CA GLY A 268 12.74 -24.90 -11.58
C GLY A 268 11.25 -25.21 -11.73
N LYS A 269 10.88 -26.48 -11.49
CA LYS A 269 9.50 -26.96 -11.72
C LYS A 269 8.46 -26.43 -10.72
N ILE A 270 8.91 -25.99 -9.55
CA ILE A 270 8.06 -25.42 -8.50
C ILE A 270 8.35 -23.93 -8.43
N ILE A 271 7.35 -23.13 -8.74
CA ILE A 271 7.41 -21.67 -8.72
C ILE A 271 6.63 -21.22 -7.49
N ASP A 272 7.33 -20.76 -6.47
CA ASP A 272 6.71 -20.24 -5.25
C ASP A 272 6.68 -18.71 -5.27
N LEU A 273 5.51 -18.15 -5.58
CA LEU A 273 5.32 -16.71 -5.67
C LEU A 273 5.23 -16.02 -4.32
N ARG A 274 5.26 -16.77 -3.21
CA ARG A 274 5.37 -16.20 -1.86
C ARG A 274 6.79 -15.72 -1.55
N LEU A 275 7.78 -16.18 -2.33
CA LEU A 275 9.19 -15.82 -2.18
C LEU A 275 9.57 -14.52 -2.90
N TYR A 276 8.67 -13.97 -3.73
CA TYR A 276 8.93 -12.79 -4.56
C TYR A 276 8.11 -11.57 -4.13
#